data_AF-S4RG88-F1
#
_entry.id   AF-S4RG88-F1
#
_cell.length_a   1.000
_cell.length_b   1.000
_cell.length_c   1.000
_cell.angle_alpha   90.00
_cell.angle_beta   90.00
_cell.angle_gamma   90.00
#
_symmetry.space_group_name_H-M   'P 1'
#
loop_
_entity.id
_entity.type
_entity.pdbx_description
1 polymer ?
#
loop_
_entity_poly.entity_id
_entity_poly.type
_entity_poly.pdbx_seq_one_letter_code
_entity_poly.pdbx_strand_id
1 'polypeptide(L)'
;LKALWHGAHMGREKRVRFGEYWRAGLELDSMRRTQEDKDILQDFTSAGMIDVAKDPDWAGIYEDDGVADPSYEVNSADERLLFTEHSEGAWLGLVVAVASVAQHHGLFVCEPRWDVDGGLRPSDEQAEPPPRIRRRQRRLATHRRLMRAHLPRKAETRTLLDQLGLVACLTPILLALKRRMKVPNLGRLLPTLTEEKLKTESEFPPLVLGPDFACRHFLYEEQSYFHLHGSVQLDLSTPPLGNIDPDIA
;
A
#
# COMPACT_ATOMS: atom_id res chain seq x y z
N LEU A 1 1.97 2.39 1.08
CA LEU A 1 1.72 1.03 1.62
C LEU A 1 2.61 0.00 0.95
N LYS A 2 2.37 -0.38 -0.31
CA LYS A 2 3.10 -1.47 -0.98
C LYS A 2 4.62 -1.32 -1.04
N ALA A 3 5.13 -0.10 -1.28
CA ALA A 3 6.57 0.14 -1.25
C ALA A 3 7.18 -0.29 0.09
N LEU A 4 6.57 0.08 1.22
CA LEU A 4 7.02 -0.32 2.55
C LEU A 4 6.80 -1.83 2.80
N TRP A 5 5.77 -2.43 2.21
CA TRP A 5 5.53 -3.86 2.37
C TRP A 5 6.54 -4.73 1.62
N HIS A 6 6.98 -4.30 0.43
CA HIS A 6 7.93 -5.03 -0.40
C HIS A 6 9.38 -4.57 -0.22
N GLY A 7 9.65 -3.38 0.30
CA GLY A 7 11.00 -2.87 0.55
C GLY A 7 11.64 -2.10 -0.59
N ALA A 8 10.94 -1.91 -1.70
CA ALA A 8 11.45 -1.15 -2.83
C ALA A 8 10.53 0.01 -3.20
N HIS A 9 11.12 1.14 -3.52
CA HIS A 9 10.44 2.34 -3.95
C HIS A 9 11.12 2.94 -5.17
N MET A 10 10.32 3.48 -6.08
CA MET A 10 10.81 4.35 -7.15
C MET A 10 9.98 5.63 -7.12
N GLY A 11 10.65 6.78 -7.17
CA GLY A 11 9.98 8.09 -7.11
C GLY A 11 8.98 8.29 -8.24
N ARG A 12 7.92 9.08 -8.03
CA ARG A 12 6.83 9.26 -9.01
C ARG A 12 7.31 9.63 -10.42
N GLU A 13 8.17 10.64 -10.54
CA GLU A 13 8.65 11.10 -11.85
C GLU A 13 9.52 10.05 -12.55
N LYS A 14 10.40 9.40 -11.79
CA LYS A 14 11.27 8.32 -12.30
C LYS A 14 10.45 7.12 -12.75
N ARG A 15 9.39 6.77 -12.01
CA ARG A 15 8.44 5.69 -12.38
C ARG A 15 7.77 5.92 -13.72
N VAL A 16 7.35 7.16 -14.02
CA VAL A 16 6.67 7.45 -15.30
C VAL A 16 7.63 7.20 -16.45
N ARG A 17 8.85 7.76 -16.39
CA ARG A 17 9.88 7.59 -17.42
C ARG A 17 10.32 6.13 -17.55
N PHE A 18 10.56 5.45 -16.43
CA PHE A 18 10.97 4.05 -16.43
C PHE A 18 9.86 3.14 -16.96
N GLY A 19 8.60 3.40 -16.63
CA GLY A 19 7.48 2.60 -17.14
C GLY A 19 7.28 2.72 -18.65
N GLU A 20 7.66 3.84 -19.27
CA GLU A 20 7.68 3.98 -20.75
C GLU A 20 8.84 3.20 -21.36
N TYR A 21 10.04 3.34 -20.79
CA TYR A 21 11.20 2.55 -21.19
C TYR A 21 10.96 1.05 -21.07
N TRP A 22 10.37 0.60 -19.94
CA TRP A 22 10.07 -0.79 -19.65
C TRP A 22 9.11 -1.39 -20.68
N ARG A 23 8.00 -0.68 -20.98
CA ARG A 23 7.02 -1.11 -22.00
C ARG A 23 7.64 -1.15 -23.40
N ALA A 24 8.44 -0.14 -23.76
CA ALA A 24 9.10 -0.09 -25.06
C ALA A 24 10.20 -1.15 -25.22
N GLY A 25 10.90 -1.51 -24.14
CA GLY A 25 12.00 -2.46 -24.13
C GLY A 25 11.58 -3.93 -24.15
N LEU A 26 10.55 -4.32 -23.38
CA LEU A 26 10.13 -5.73 -23.27
C LEU A 26 9.25 -6.24 -24.42
N GLU A 27 8.47 -5.38 -25.08
CA GLU A 27 7.77 -5.80 -26.31
C GLU A 27 8.78 -6.26 -27.38
N LEU A 28 10.01 -5.72 -27.38
CA LEU A 28 11.08 -6.11 -28.29
C LEU A 28 11.85 -7.37 -27.83
N ASP A 29 12.05 -7.55 -26.52
CA ASP A 29 12.77 -8.71 -25.96
C ASP A 29 11.95 -10.02 -26.00
N SER A 30 10.61 -9.95 -26.04
CA SER A 30 9.73 -11.14 -26.16
C SER A 30 9.91 -11.91 -27.48
N MET A 31 10.50 -11.28 -28.51
CA MET A 31 10.83 -11.94 -29.78
C MET A 31 12.31 -12.27 -29.97
N ARG A 32 13.27 -11.57 -29.33
CA ARG A 32 14.70 -11.74 -29.63
C ARG A 32 15.62 -11.24 -28.51
N ARG A 33 16.01 -12.12 -27.58
CA ARG A 33 17.41 -12.41 -27.17
C ARG A 33 17.46 -13.21 -25.86
N THR A 34 18.26 -14.26 -25.86
CA THR A 34 18.78 -14.95 -24.66
C THR A 34 19.53 -13.93 -23.80
N GLN A 35 18.94 -13.52 -22.68
CA GLN A 35 19.41 -12.43 -21.83
C GLN A 35 20.13 -13.02 -20.60
N GLU A 36 21.29 -13.65 -20.80
CA GLU A 36 22.09 -14.26 -19.71
C GLU A 36 23.09 -13.28 -19.06
N ASP A 37 23.27 -12.06 -19.61
CA ASP A 37 24.31 -11.10 -19.19
C ASP A 37 23.80 -9.73 -18.69
N LYS A 38 22.48 -9.53 -18.59
CA LYS A 38 21.93 -8.22 -18.21
C LYS A 38 21.66 -8.17 -16.70
N ASP A 39 22.37 -7.31 -15.99
CA ASP A 39 22.11 -7.07 -14.56
C ASP A 39 20.84 -6.24 -14.40
N ILE A 40 19.71 -6.93 -14.19
CA ILE A 40 18.39 -6.33 -14.06
C ILE A 40 18.35 -5.41 -12.84
N LEU A 41 19.03 -5.78 -11.74
CA LEU A 41 19.08 -4.94 -10.55
C LEU A 41 19.78 -3.60 -10.84
N GLN A 42 20.88 -3.62 -11.60
CA GLN A 42 21.59 -2.40 -11.99
C GLN A 42 20.72 -1.48 -12.86
N ASP A 43 19.96 -2.05 -13.80
CA ASP A 43 19.04 -1.29 -14.65
C ASP A 43 17.97 -0.56 -13.81
N PHE A 44 17.32 -1.28 -12.87
CA PHE A 44 16.26 -0.70 -12.04
C PHE A 44 16.78 0.34 -11.05
N THR A 45 17.93 0.07 -10.42
CA THR A 45 18.54 1.01 -9.47
C THR A 45 19.07 2.26 -10.17
N SER A 46 19.65 2.14 -11.37
CA SER A 46 20.07 3.27 -12.21
C SER A 46 18.88 4.11 -12.69
N ALA A 47 17.73 3.48 -12.94
CA ALA A 47 16.46 4.17 -13.21
C ALA A 47 15.86 4.85 -11.96
N GLY A 48 16.45 4.62 -10.78
CA GLY A 48 16.13 5.29 -9.53
C GLY A 48 15.16 4.54 -8.63
N MET A 49 15.07 3.22 -8.79
CA MET A 49 14.58 2.34 -7.73
C MET A 49 15.57 2.35 -6.57
N ILE A 50 15.06 2.41 -5.35
CA ILE A 50 15.84 2.38 -4.12
C ILE A 50 15.24 1.40 -3.12
N ASP A 51 16.08 0.92 -2.21
CA ASP A 51 15.62 0.33 -0.95
C ASP A 51 14.90 1.41 -0.13
N VAL A 52 13.69 1.08 0.35
CA VAL A 52 12.89 1.96 1.21
C VAL A 52 13.66 2.36 2.47
N ALA A 53 14.48 1.48 3.04
CA ALA A 53 15.25 1.78 4.24
C ALA A 53 16.36 2.84 4.02
N LYS A 54 16.70 3.13 2.75
CA LYS A 54 17.63 4.22 2.41
C LYS A 54 16.94 5.60 2.36
N ASP A 55 15.61 5.65 2.41
CA ASP A 55 14.87 6.89 2.58
C ASP A 55 15.01 7.35 4.05
N PRO A 56 15.50 8.57 4.33
CA PRO A 56 15.69 9.05 5.69
C PRO A 56 14.41 9.00 6.56
N ASP A 57 13.24 9.20 5.95
CA ASP A 57 11.97 9.16 6.68
C ASP A 57 11.61 7.73 7.14
N TRP A 58 12.20 6.72 6.51
CA TRP A 58 11.99 5.29 6.77
C TRP A 58 13.28 4.55 7.16
N ALA A 59 14.32 5.27 7.57
CA ALA A 59 15.53 4.65 8.08
C ALA A 59 15.21 3.71 9.26
N GLY A 60 15.79 2.51 9.24
CA GLY A 60 15.57 1.47 10.27
C GLY A 60 14.15 0.89 10.30
N ILE A 61 13.33 1.09 9.26
CA ILE A 61 11.93 0.60 9.24
C ILE A 61 11.77 -0.90 9.48
N TYR A 62 12.76 -1.72 9.10
CA TYR A 62 12.73 -3.18 9.26
C TYR A 62 13.58 -3.69 10.44
N GLU A 63 14.16 -2.79 11.24
CA GLU A 63 14.97 -3.14 12.42
C GLU A 63 14.13 -3.29 13.70
N ASP A 64 12.90 -2.75 13.70
CA ASP A 64 11.96 -2.88 14.80
C ASP A 64 10.81 -3.82 14.40
N ASP A 65 10.96 -5.09 14.74
CA ASP A 65 9.97 -6.12 14.52
C ASP A 65 8.72 -5.92 15.40
N GLY A 66 8.85 -5.16 16.51
CA GLY A 66 7.81 -5.02 17.53
C GLY A 66 7.24 -6.36 18.04
N VAL A 67 8.01 -7.46 17.89
CA VAL A 67 7.59 -8.81 18.26
C VAL A 67 7.87 -9.00 19.75
N ALA A 68 6.81 -9.14 20.54
CA ALA A 68 6.91 -9.36 21.97
C ALA A 68 7.44 -10.76 22.35
N ASP A 69 7.54 -11.68 21.39
CA ASP A 69 7.94 -13.07 21.61
C ASP A 69 9.38 -13.30 21.12
N PRO A 70 10.36 -13.40 22.03
CA PRO A 70 11.77 -13.60 21.68
C PRO A 70 12.05 -14.98 21.06
N SER A 71 11.09 -15.91 21.08
CA SER A 71 11.23 -17.21 20.39
C SER A 71 10.80 -17.17 18.91
N TYR A 72 10.25 -16.04 18.44
CA TYR A 72 9.74 -15.88 17.08
C TYR A 72 10.71 -15.07 16.21
N GLU A 73 11.57 -15.76 15.46
CA GLU A 73 12.47 -15.13 14.49
C GLU A 73 11.78 -14.91 13.14
N VAL A 74 11.20 -13.71 12.96
CA VAL A 74 10.40 -13.30 11.78
C VAL A 74 11.15 -13.50 10.45
N ASN A 75 12.47 -13.33 10.48
CA ASN A 75 13.34 -13.33 9.30
C ASN A 75 14.08 -14.65 9.09
N SER A 76 13.77 -15.70 9.88
CA SER A 76 14.31 -17.04 9.64
C SER A 76 13.91 -17.57 8.25
N ALA A 77 14.76 -18.40 7.66
CA ALA A 77 14.52 -18.95 6.32
C ALA A 77 13.17 -19.70 6.24
N ASP A 78 12.83 -20.45 7.28
CA ASP A 78 11.57 -21.20 7.37
C ASP A 78 10.34 -20.30 7.38
N GLU A 79 10.37 -19.19 8.14
CA GLU A 79 9.27 -18.23 8.13
C GLU A 79 9.11 -17.63 6.74
N ARG A 80 10.21 -17.16 6.14
CA ARG A 80 10.27 -16.55 4.81
C ARG A 80 9.73 -17.48 3.73
N LEU A 81 10.12 -18.75 3.76
CA LEU A 81 9.61 -19.76 2.85
C LEU A 81 8.09 -19.96 3.04
N LEU A 82 7.66 -20.18 4.28
CA LEU A 82 6.26 -20.42 4.60
C LEU A 82 5.34 -19.26 4.17
N PHE A 83 5.78 -18.02 4.32
CA PHE A 83 4.99 -16.85 3.92
C PHE A 83 5.01 -16.62 2.41
N THR A 84 6.13 -16.93 1.74
CA THR A 84 6.28 -16.74 0.29
C THR A 84 5.44 -17.76 -0.50
N GLU A 85 5.41 -19.03 -0.06
CA GLU A 85 4.70 -20.15 -0.70
C GLU A 85 3.23 -19.84 -1.05
N HIS A 86 2.58 -18.97 -0.25
CA HIS A 86 1.18 -18.59 -0.42
C HIS A 86 0.98 -17.07 -0.38
N SER A 87 1.99 -16.33 -0.84
CA SER A 87 1.97 -14.85 -0.82
C SER A 87 0.83 -14.24 -1.64
N GLU A 88 0.37 -14.92 -2.70
CA GLU A 88 -0.80 -14.51 -3.50
C GLU A 88 -2.11 -14.50 -2.71
N GLY A 89 -2.17 -15.33 -1.67
CA GLY A 89 -3.28 -15.46 -0.75
C GLY A 89 -3.33 -14.40 0.34
N ALA A 90 -2.19 -13.74 0.61
CA ALA A 90 -2.09 -12.68 1.59
C ALA A 90 -2.48 -11.33 0.96
N TRP A 91 -3.21 -10.52 1.71
CA TRP A 91 -3.51 -9.15 1.31
C TRP A 91 -3.24 -8.17 2.44
N LEU A 92 -2.91 -6.94 2.04
CA LEU A 92 -2.72 -5.81 2.92
C LEU A 92 -3.40 -4.60 2.27
N GLY A 93 -4.27 -3.93 3.02
CA GLY A 93 -5.08 -2.82 2.54
C GLY A 93 -5.01 -1.62 3.48
N LEU A 94 -5.14 -0.43 2.91
CA LEU A 94 -5.40 0.78 3.68
C LEU A 94 -6.91 0.92 3.81
N VAL A 95 -7.41 0.96 5.04
CA VAL A 95 -8.81 1.20 5.36
C VAL A 95 -8.94 2.64 5.82
N VAL A 96 -9.95 3.34 5.33
CA VAL A 96 -10.26 4.71 5.76
C VAL A 96 -11.73 4.76 6.12
N ALA A 97 -12.02 5.22 7.32
CA ALA A 97 -13.35 5.34 7.86
C ALA A 97 -13.54 6.72 8.50
N VAL A 98 -14.79 7.07 8.79
CA VAL A 98 -15.11 8.25 9.59
C VAL A 98 -15.48 7.76 10.98
N ALA A 99 -14.69 8.11 11.99
CA ALA A 99 -14.88 7.63 13.36
C ALA A 99 -16.03 8.34 14.08
N SER A 100 -16.20 9.62 13.80
CA SER A 100 -17.30 10.43 14.34
C SER A 100 -17.72 11.49 13.31
N VAL A 101 -19.00 11.82 13.32
CA VAL A 101 -19.57 12.94 12.57
C VAL A 101 -20.49 13.70 13.52
N ALA A 102 -20.26 14.99 13.63
CA ALA A 102 -21.04 15.87 14.46
C ALA A 102 -21.46 17.11 13.68
N GLN A 103 -22.62 17.68 14.03
CA GLN A 103 -23.21 18.81 13.30
C GLN A 103 -23.65 19.92 14.27
N HIS A 104 -23.36 21.17 13.90
CA HIS A 104 -23.88 22.34 14.60
C HIS A 104 -24.08 23.51 13.63
N HIS A 105 -25.27 24.13 13.60
CA HIS A 105 -25.62 25.25 12.70
C HIS A 105 -25.18 25.11 11.22
N GLY A 106 -25.21 23.90 10.66
CA GLY A 106 -24.81 23.63 9.27
C GLY A 106 -23.31 23.42 9.07
N LEU A 107 -22.49 23.53 10.13
CA LEU A 107 -21.14 23.02 10.21
C LEU A 107 -21.19 21.51 10.42
N PHE A 108 -20.38 20.76 9.67
CA PHE A 108 -20.11 19.35 9.91
C PHE A 108 -18.66 19.19 10.36
N VAL A 109 -18.45 18.56 11.51
CA VAL A 109 -17.14 18.14 12.00
C VAL A 109 -17.06 16.64 11.80
N CYS A 110 -16.12 16.20 10.97
CA CYS A 110 -15.89 14.79 10.70
C CYS A 110 -14.48 14.43 11.16
N GLU A 111 -14.37 13.32 11.88
CA GLU A 111 -13.07 12.78 12.30
C GLU A 111 -12.72 11.55 11.46
N PRO A 112 -11.96 11.70 10.36
CA PRO A 112 -11.50 10.56 9.60
C PRO A 112 -10.45 9.78 10.40
N ARG A 113 -10.47 8.46 10.27
CA ARG A 113 -9.42 7.57 10.74
C ARG A 113 -9.02 6.63 9.62
N TRP A 114 -7.73 6.37 9.52
CA TRP A 114 -7.20 5.35 8.64
C TRP A 114 -6.55 4.25 9.47
N ASP A 115 -6.53 3.05 8.92
CA ASP A 115 -5.82 1.91 9.48
C ASP A 115 -5.25 1.01 8.38
N VAL A 116 -4.31 0.14 8.73
CA VAL A 116 -3.83 -0.92 7.84
C VAL A 116 -4.46 -2.26 8.24
N ASP A 117 -5.29 -2.78 7.35
CA ASP A 117 -5.88 -4.11 7.49
C ASP A 117 -5.16 -5.13 6.60
N GLY A 118 -5.38 -6.39 6.89
CA GLY A 118 -4.80 -7.48 6.11
C GLY A 118 -5.23 -8.84 6.64
N GLY A 119 -5.33 -9.79 5.73
CA GLY A 119 -5.73 -11.16 6.01
C GLY A 119 -5.23 -12.14 4.95
N LEU A 120 -5.70 -13.37 5.07
CA LEU A 120 -5.55 -14.41 4.05
C LEU A 120 -6.89 -14.55 3.30
N ARG A 121 -6.86 -14.96 2.03
CA ARG A 121 -8.11 -15.20 1.29
C ARG A 121 -8.79 -16.46 1.85
N PRO A 122 -10.14 -16.53 1.83
CA PRO A 122 -10.88 -17.67 2.40
C PRO A 122 -10.53 -19.03 1.79
N SER A 123 -10.15 -19.08 0.50
CA SER A 123 -9.67 -20.29 -0.15
C SER A 123 -8.42 -20.87 0.52
N ASP A 124 -7.55 -20.00 1.03
CA ASP A 124 -6.26 -20.38 1.61
C ASP A 124 -6.39 -20.72 3.10
N GLU A 125 -7.41 -20.20 3.77
CA GLU A 125 -7.75 -20.58 5.14
C GLU A 125 -8.40 -21.96 5.24
N GLN A 126 -9.05 -22.44 4.17
CA GLN A 126 -9.69 -23.77 4.15
C GLN A 126 -8.77 -24.89 3.69
N ALA A 127 -7.72 -24.57 2.93
CA ALA A 127 -6.80 -25.55 2.35
C ALA A 127 -5.68 -26.02 3.29
N GLU A 128 -5.44 -25.31 4.41
CA GLU A 128 -4.25 -25.51 5.24
C GLU A 128 -4.54 -25.92 6.69
N PRO A 129 -3.57 -26.60 7.35
CA PRO A 129 -3.72 -26.97 8.76
C PRO A 129 -3.71 -25.71 9.66
N PRO A 130 -4.58 -25.64 10.69
CA PRO A 130 -4.74 -24.46 11.53
C PRO A 130 -3.45 -23.86 12.12
N PRO A 131 -2.42 -24.63 12.52
CA PRO A 131 -1.16 -24.07 13.01
C PRO A 131 -0.41 -23.22 11.98
N ARG A 132 -0.40 -23.61 10.69
CA ARG A 132 0.26 -22.86 9.62
C ARG A 132 -0.47 -21.54 9.34
N ILE A 133 -1.81 -21.57 9.32
CA ILE A 133 -2.66 -20.37 9.15
C ILE A 133 -2.38 -19.36 10.26
N ARG A 134 -2.38 -19.81 11.53
CA ARG A 134 -2.08 -18.94 12.68
C ARG A 134 -0.69 -18.31 12.59
N ARG A 135 0.32 -19.09 12.16
CA ARG A 135 1.70 -18.61 11.98
C ARG A 135 1.78 -17.51 10.92
N ARG A 136 1.11 -17.69 9.77
CA ARG A 136 1.04 -16.67 8.71
C ARG A 136 0.24 -15.43 9.11
N GLN A 137 -0.90 -15.61 9.78
CA GLN A 137 -1.68 -14.48 10.32
C GLN A 137 -0.87 -13.68 11.35
N ARG A 138 -0.10 -14.36 12.21
CA ARG A 138 0.82 -13.70 13.16
C ARG A 138 1.86 -12.86 12.43
N ARG A 139 2.48 -13.41 11.39
CA ARG A 139 3.44 -12.66 10.57
C ARG A 139 2.81 -11.45 9.89
N LEU A 140 1.62 -11.62 9.32
CA LEU A 140 0.89 -10.52 8.68
C LEU A 140 0.50 -9.43 9.70
N ALA A 141 0.15 -9.81 10.93
CA ALA A 141 -0.10 -8.85 12.01
C ALA A 141 1.15 -8.01 12.34
N THR A 142 2.34 -8.62 12.31
CA THR A 142 3.61 -7.89 12.43
C THR A 142 3.80 -6.90 11.28
N HIS A 143 3.60 -7.33 10.02
CA HIS A 143 3.69 -6.43 8.87
C HIS A 143 2.68 -5.27 8.97
N ARG A 144 1.43 -5.53 9.40
CA ARG A 144 0.41 -4.49 9.60
C ARG A 144 0.84 -3.44 10.63
N ARG A 145 1.37 -3.88 11.77
CA ARG A 145 1.88 -2.99 12.83
C ARG A 145 3.01 -2.11 12.30
N LEU A 146 3.98 -2.71 11.61
CA LEU A 146 5.09 -2.00 10.99
C LEU A 146 4.59 -0.95 9.97
N MET A 147 3.64 -1.31 9.08
CA MET A 147 3.07 -0.33 8.16
C MET A 147 2.36 0.82 8.88
N ARG A 148 1.53 0.53 9.89
CA ARG A 148 0.82 1.57 10.67
C ARG A 148 1.77 2.57 11.32
N ALA A 149 2.85 2.07 11.93
CA ALA A 149 3.79 2.91 12.65
C ALA A 149 4.67 3.78 11.73
N HIS A 150 4.95 3.32 10.49
CA HIS A 150 5.94 3.97 9.63
C HIS A 150 5.35 4.71 8.41
N LEU A 151 4.13 4.38 7.96
CA LEU A 151 3.46 5.12 6.88
C LEU A 151 3.43 6.64 7.11
N PRO A 152 3.05 7.17 8.30
CA PRO A 152 2.94 8.61 8.51
C PRO A 152 4.30 9.29 8.80
N ARG A 153 5.44 8.59 8.75
CA ARG A 153 6.75 9.23 8.99
C ARG A 153 7.09 10.23 7.89
N LYS A 154 6.85 9.86 6.62
CA LYS A 154 7.10 10.70 5.46
C LYS A 154 6.00 11.75 5.28
N ALA A 155 6.38 13.03 5.19
CA ALA A 155 5.44 14.15 5.12
C ALA A 155 4.47 14.08 3.93
N GLU A 156 4.98 13.67 2.77
CA GLU A 156 4.17 13.45 1.56
C GLU A 156 3.11 12.37 1.79
N THR A 157 3.47 11.30 2.51
CA THR A 157 2.55 10.20 2.81
C THR A 157 1.47 10.65 3.80
N ARG A 158 1.81 11.45 4.82
CA ARG A 158 0.81 12.05 5.72
C ARG A 158 -0.22 12.87 4.96
N THR A 159 0.24 13.74 4.06
CA THR A 159 -0.64 14.58 3.23
C THR A 159 -1.61 13.73 2.41
N LEU A 160 -1.15 12.62 1.83
CA LEU A 160 -2.01 11.69 1.08
C LEU A 160 -3.03 10.97 1.99
N LEU A 161 -2.64 10.60 3.21
CA LEU A 161 -3.55 9.99 4.19
C LEU A 161 -4.63 10.99 4.63
N ASP A 162 -4.27 12.24 4.85
CA ASP A 162 -5.22 13.31 5.20
C ASP A 162 -6.21 13.58 4.05
N GLN A 163 -5.73 13.57 2.80
CA GLN A 163 -6.56 13.68 1.61
C GLN A 163 -7.54 12.51 1.49
N LEU A 164 -7.13 11.28 1.80
CA LEU A 164 -8.04 10.14 1.85
C LEU A 164 -9.10 10.30 2.95
N GLY A 165 -8.71 10.84 4.11
CA GLY A 165 -9.64 11.20 5.18
C GLY A 165 -10.69 12.23 4.73
N LEU A 166 -10.26 13.26 3.98
CA LEU A 166 -11.16 14.24 3.38
C LEU A 166 -12.13 13.55 2.39
N VAL A 167 -11.64 12.66 1.53
CA VAL A 167 -12.50 11.89 0.60
C VAL A 167 -13.54 11.06 1.36
N ALA A 168 -13.14 10.38 2.44
CA ALA A 168 -14.08 9.62 3.28
C ALA A 168 -15.18 10.52 3.87
N CYS A 169 -14.82 11.71 4.36
CA CYS A 169 -15.78 12.67 4.92
C CYS A 169 -16.72 13.28 3.87
N LEU A 170 -16.22 13.54 2.65
CA LEU A 170 -17.00 14.12 1.57
C LEU A 170 -17.92 13.10 0.87
N THR A 171 -17.57 11.82 0.90
CA THR A 171 -18.33 10.76 0.23
C THR A 171 -19.83 10.75 0.60
N PRO A 172 -20.25 10.73 1.89
CA PRO A 172 -21.67 10.79 2.24
C PRO A 172 -22.37 12.07 1.75
N ILE A 173 -21.67 13.21 1.76
CA ILE A 173 -22.20 14.49 1.25
C ILE A 173 -22.43 14.40 -0.25
N LEU A 174 -21.45 13.92 -1.01
CA LEU A 174 -21.54 13.77 -2.46
C LEU A 174 -22.64 12.76 -2.84
N LEU A 175 -22.79 11.67 -2.08
CA LEU A 175 -23.88 10.71 -2.26
C LEU A 175 -25.25 11.34 -1.99
N ALA A 176 -25.39 12.17 -0.95
CA ALA A 176 -26.62 12.89 -0.66
C ALA A 176 -26.97 13.92 -1.75
N LEU A 177 -25.98 14.68 -2.25
CA LEU A 177 -26.15 15.61 -3.36
C LEU A 177 -26.56 14.88 -4.64
N LYS A 178 -25.94 13.73 -4.93
CA LYS A 178 -26.30 12.87 -6.07
C LYS A 178 -27.75 12.41 -5.99
N ARG A 179 -28.20 11.92 -4.83
CA ARG A 179 -29.60 11.52 -4.61
C ARG A 179 -30.59 12.66 -4.83
N ARG A 180 -30.18 13.91 -4.58
CA ARG A 180 -30.99 15.11 -4.81
C ARG A 180 -30.82 15.74 -6.20
N MET A 181 -30.09 15.08 -7.12
CA MET A 181 -29.73 15.61 -8.44
C MET A 181 -29.01 16.97 -8.38
N LYS A 182 -28.34 17.28 -7.26
CA LYS A 182 -27.56 18.50 -7.04
C LYS A 182 -26.07 18.22 -7.16
N VAL A 183 -25.67 17.34 -8.06
CA VAL A 183 -24.25 17.01 -8.25
C VAL A 183 -23.53 18.28 -8.70
N PRO A 184 -22.56 18.79 -7.92
CA PRO A 184 -21.78 19.94 -8.34
C PRO A 184 -21.05 19.61 -9.64
N ASN A 185 -20.85 20.60 -10.51
CA ASN A 185 -20.00 20.39 -11.69
C ASN A 185 -18.56 20.17 -11.22
N LEU A 186 -18.14 18.90 -11.15
CA LEU A 186 -16.83 18.50 -10.66
C LEU A 186 -15.69 19.05 -11.52
N GLY A 187 -15.92 19.30 -12.81
CA GLY A 187 -14.94 19.91 -13.72
C GLY A 187 -14.63 21.39 -13.39
N ARG A 188 -15.42 22.02 -12.51
CA ARG A 188 -15.11 23.35 -11.95
C ARG A 188 -14.45 23.29 -10.57
N LEU A 189 -14.55 22.16 -9.87
CA LEU A 189 -14.05 22.00 -8.50
C LEU A 189 -12.69 21.32 -8.45
N LEU A 190 -12.42 20.40 -9.38
CA LEU A 190 -11.18 19.67 -9.45
C LEU A 190 -10.53 19.91 -10.82
N PRO A 191 -9.22 20.15 -10.87
CA PRO A 191 -8.51 20.16 -12.14
C PRO A 191 -8.68 18.79 -12.79
N THR A 192 -8.78 18.78 -14.12
CA THR A 192 -8.81 17.53 -14.88
C THR A 192 -7.59 16.71 -14.51
N LEU A 193 -7.82 15.51 -13.96
CA LEU A 193 -6.75 14.58 -13.67
C LEU A 193 -6.19 14.13 -15.03
N THR A 194 -4.92 14.45 -15.29
CA THR A 194 -4.23 13.97 -16.48
C THR A 194 -4.04 12.45 -16.38
N GLU A 195 -4.05 11.74 -17.51
CA GLU A 195 -3.92 10.27 -17.56
C GLU A 195 -2.69 9.77 -16.81
N GLU A 196 -1.57 10.51 -16.83
CA GLU A 196 -0.36 10.20 -16.06
C GLU A 196 -0.57 10.17 -14.53
N LYS A 197 -1.59 10.85 -14.02
CA LYS A 197 -1.90 10.92 -12.58
C LYS A 197 -2.84 9.80 -12.12
N LEU A 198 -3.38 9.01 -13.04
CA LEU A 198 -4.39 7.97 -12.79
C LEU A 198 -3.88 6.54 -13.03
N LYS A 199 -2.56 6.36 -13.19
CA LYS A 199 -1.98 5.05 -13.46
C LYS A 199 -2.26 4.07 -12.32
N THR A 200 -2.81 2.90 -12.66
CA THR A 200 -3.18 1.84 -11.73
C THR A 200 -2.00 0.88 -11.51
N GLU A 201 -2.13 -0.04 -10.55
CA GLU A 201 -1.07 -0.99 -10.17
C GLU A 201 -0.55 -1.86 -11.33
N SER A 202 -1.41 -2.17 -12.31
CA SER A 202 -1.03 -2.89 -13.54
C SER A 202 -0.13 -2.08 -14.48
N GLU A 203 -0.08 -0.76 -14.31
CA GLU A 203 0.75 0.16 -15.10
C GLU A 203 2.04 0.54 -14.37
N PHE A 204 2.23 0.06 -13.13
CA PHE A 204 3.50 0.22 -12.45
C PHE A 204 4.54 -0.72 -13.06
N PRO A 205 5.77 -0.21 -13.31
CA PRO A 205 6.87 -1.10 -13.60
C PRO A 205 7.04 -2.08 -12.42
N PRO A 206 7.50 -3.30 -12.67
CA PRO A 206 7.74 -4.26 -11.60
C PRO A 206 8.83 -3.74 -10.65
N LEU A 207 9.09 -4.50 -9.59
CA LEU A 207 10.16 -4.22 -8.65
C LEU A 207 11.17 -5.37 -8.65
N VAL A 208 12.40 -5.06 -8.27
CA VAL A 208 13.48 -6.03 -8.07
C VAL A 208 14.08 -5.75 -6.70
N LEU A 209 14.31 -6.79 -5.90
CA LEU A 209 15.04 -6.64 -4.64
C LEU A 209 16.49 -7.05 -4.86
N GLY A 210 17.41 -6.21 -4.41
CA GLY A 210 18.82 -6.58 -4.33
C GLY A 210 19.13 -7.39 -3.06
N PRO A 211 20.26 -8.11 -3.01
CA PRO A 211 20.67 -8.88 -1.84
C PRO A 211 20.86 -8.01 -0.59
N ASP A 212 21.25 -6.74 -0.77
CA ASP A 212 21.48 -5.78 0.32
C ASP A 212 20.24 -4.98 0.73
N PHE A 213 19.06 -5.29 0.17
CA PHE A 213 17.83 -4.60 0.58
C PHE A 213 17.42 -5.03 1.99
N ALA A 214 17.03 -4.08 2.81
CA ALA A 214 16.73 -4.32 4.22
C ALA A 214 15.45 -5.16 4.44
N CYS A 215 14.48 -5.07 3.52
CA CYS A 215 13.22 -5.83 3.62
C CYS A 215 13.42 -7.32 3.35
N ARG A 216 12.98 -8.17 4.29
CA ARG A 216 13.08 -9.64 4.19
C ARG A 216 11.73 -10.36 4.28
N HIS A 217 10.63 -9.63 4.07
CA HIS A 217 9.28 -10.20 4.19
C HIS A 217 9.02 -11.38 3.23
N PHE A 218 9.59 -11.33 2.03
CA PHE A 218 9.41 -12.33 0.99
C PHE A 218 10.75 -12.89 0.52
N LEU A 219 10.70 -14.06 -0.12
CA LEU A 219 11.79 -14.59 -0.94
C LEU A 219 11.47 -14.27 -2.40
N TYR A 220 12.42 -13.65 -3.09
CA TYR A 220 12.36 -13.46 -4.53
C TYR A 220 13.55 -14.18 -5.15
N GLU A 221 13.36 -14.74 -6.34
CA GLU A 221 14.45 -15.33 -7.11
C GLU A 221 15.44 -14.24 -7.52
N GLU A 222 16.73 -14.55 -7.48
CA GLU A 222 17.77 -13.62 -7.92
C GLU A 222 17.56 -13.24 -9.39
N GLN A 223 17.83 -11.98 -9.74
CA GLN A 223 17.60 -11.44 -11.09
C GLN A 223 16.16 -11.60 -11.61
N SER A 224 15.18 -11.84 -10.73
CA SER A 224 13.76 -11.81 -11.09
C SER A 224 13.12 -10.49 -10.68
N TYR A 225 12.15 -10.04 -11.48
CA TYR A 225 11.28 -8.93 -11.13
C TYR A 225 9.91 -9.47 -10.73
N PHE A 226 9.22 -8.76 -9.83
CA PHE A 226 7.88 -9.11 -9.39
C PHE A 226 6.95 -7.91 -9.53
N HIS A 227 5.67 -8.20 -9.83
CA HIS A 227 4.65 -7.18 -9.90
C HIS A 227 4.04 -6.90 -8.53
N LEU A 228 3.58 -5.67 -8.35
CA LEU A 228 2.89 -5.29 -7.12
C LEU A 228 1.47 -5.86 -7.11
N HIS A 229 1.23 -6.91 -6.32
CA HIS A 229 -0.10 -7.50 -6.16
C HIS A 229 -0.90 -6.78 -5.06
N GLY A 230 -2.18 -6.51 -5.33
CA GLY A 230 -3.09 -5.91 -4.35
C GLY A 230 -4.33 -5.31 -5.00
N SER A 231 -5.30 -4.99 -4.17
CA SER A 231 -6.54 -4.33 -4.57
C SER A 231 -6.77 -3.14 -3.64
N VAL A 232 -7.43 -2.11 -4.16
CA VAL A 232 -7.98 -1.03 -3.33
C VAL A 232 -9.42 -1.42 -3.02
N GLN A 233 -9.73 -1.63 -1.74
CA GLN A 233 -11.09 -1.86 -1.28
C GLN A 233 -11.55 -0.64 -0.48
N LEU A 234 -12.68 -0.06 -0.88
CA LEU A 234 -13.32 1.04 -0.17
C LEU A 234 -14.56 0.48 0.52
N ASP A 235 -14.55 0.48 1.86
CA ASP A 235 -15.74 0.20 2.65
C ASP A 235 -16.41 1.51 3.07
N LEU A 236 -17.74 1.58 2.93
CA LEU A 236 -18.55 2.76 3.22
C LEU A 236 -19.45 2.49 4.42
N SER A 237 -18.85 2.26 5.58
CA SER A 237 -19.55 2.23 6.86
C SER A 237 -19.51 3.62 7.49
N THR A 238 -20.64 4.34 7.46
CA THR A 238 -20.79 5.64 8.16
C THR A 238 -21.43 5.40 9.52
N PRO A 239 -20.82 5.82 10.65
CA PRO A 239 -21.46 5.72 11.95
C PRO A 239 -22.67 6.67 12.06
N PRO A 240 -23.59 6.43 13.02
CA PRO A 240 -24.70 7.35 13.27
C PRO A 240 -24.19 8.74 13.71
N LEU A 241 -24.99 9.78 13.43
CA LEU A 241 -24.68 11.17 13.78
C LEU A 241 -24.66 11.40 15.29
N GLY A 242 -23.62 12.07 15.79
CA GLY A 242 -23.51 12.56 17.17
C GLY A 242 -23.86 14.05 17.30
N ASN A 243 -24.13 14.50 18.52
CA ASN A 243 -24.26 15.93 18.85
C ASN A 243 -22.88 16.52 19.19
N ILE A 244 -22.60 17.75 18.75
CA ILE A 244 -21.42 18.51 19.20
C ILE A 244 -21.68 18.97 20.64
N ASP A 245 -20.68 18.79 21.52
CA ASP A 245 -20.71 19.32 22.89
C ASP A 245 -20.82 20.86 22.83
N PRO A 246 -21.88 21.48 23.39
CA PRO A 246 -22.10 22.92 23.32
C PRO A 246 -20.95 23.75 23.93
N ASP A 247 -20.11 23.16 24.77
CA ASP A 247 -18.95 23.85 25.37
C ASP A 247 -17.72 23.92 24.44
N ILE A 248 -17.78 23.25 23.28
CA ILE A 248 -16.75 23.26 22.23
C ILE A 248 -17.20 24.10 21.01
N ALA A 249 -18.45 24.57 21.00
CA ALA A 249 -19.07 25.34 19.90
C ALA A 249 -18.74 26.84 19.92
#